data_AF-A0A1M4DXE5-F1
#
_entry.id   AF-A0A1M4DXE5-F1
#
_cell.length_a   1.000
_cell.length_b   1.000
_cell.length_c   1.000
_cell.angle_alpha   90.00
_cell.angle_beta   90.00
_cell.angle_gamma   90.00
#
_symmetry.space_group_name_H-M   'P 1'
#
loop_
_entity.id
_entity.type
_entity.pdbx_description
1 polymer ?
#
loop_
_entity_poly.entity_id
_entity_poly.type
_entity_poly.pdbx_seq_one_letter_code
_entity_poly.pdbx_strand_id
1 'polypeptide(L)'
;MSYDLYFYRRDPGRSWDETLTAAPAALQPDMKAWDGVVTGIRDLLGEVNIVAYPPNWELDHDGTGISVNHWEGGWEMSVPYWTHGEAARQVVGLLYEAASVVERESGFECFDPQLGLPKAQVADLGAAVPVFDAVADQFGRRGTANA
;
A
#
# COMPACT_ATOMS: atom_id res chain seq x y z
N MET A 1 -1.91 -13.62 -2.07
CA MET A 1 -1.17 -13.08 -0.92
C MET A 1 -0.34 -11.93 -1.43
N SER A 2 -0.42 -10.80 -0.77
CA SER A 2 0.22 -9.52 -1.12
C SER A 2 0.86 -8.92 0.12
N TYR A 3 1.79 -8.00 -0.10
CA TYR A 3 2.28 -7.09 0.92
C TYR A 3 1.34 -5.89 0.95
N ASP A 4 0.66 -5.67 2.06
CA ASP A 4 -0.43 -4.71 2.17
C ASP A 4 -0.02 -3.54 3.07
N LEU A 5 -0.44 -2.33 2.70
CA LEU A 5 -0.30 -1.12 3.49
C LEU A 5 -1.69 -0.51 3.72
N TYR A 6 -1.98 -0.16 4.96
CA TYR A 6 -3.27 0.39 5.36
C TYR A 6 -3.13 1.83 5.80
N PHE A 7 -4.12 2.66 5.47
CA PHE A 7 -4.09 4.08 5.77
C PHE A 7 -5.18 4.42 6.78
N TYR A 8 -4.80 5.18 7.80
CA TYR A 8 -5.70 5.59 8.88
C TYR A 8 -5.65 7.09 9.11
N ARG A 9 -6.82 7.68 9.39
CA ARG A 9 -6.90 9.02 9.99
C ARG A 9 -6.70 8.89 11.49
N ARG A 10 -5.61 9.46 11.99
CA ARG A 10 -5.31 9.48 13.41
C ARG A 10 -5.52 10.88 13.96
N ASP A 11 -6.36 10.98 14.98
CA ASP A 11 -6.57 12.24 15.69
C ASP A 11 -5.26 12.64 16.42
N PRO A 12 -4.93 13.95 16.48
CA PRO A 12 -3.75 14.41 17.21
C PRO A 12 -3.72 13.88 18.65
N GLY A 13 -2.62 13.21 19.01
CA GLY A 13 -2.43 12.64 20.36
C GLY A 13 -2.99 11.24 20.56
N ARG A 14 -3.76 10.69 19.61
CA ARG A 14 -4.25 9.31 19.66
C ARG A 14 -3.13 8.31 19.37
N SER A 15 -3.09 7.19 20.09
CA SER A 15 -2.13 6.12 19.85
C SER A 15 -2.49 5.28 18.63
N TRP A 16 -1.52 4.52 18.10
CA TRP A 16 -1.77 3.59 16.99
C TRP A 16 -2.71 2.45 17.38
N ASP A 17 -2.55 1.88 18.58
CA ASP A 17 -3.43 0.80 19.08
C ASP A 17 -4.90 1.24 19.13
N GLU A 18 -5.17 2.44 19.65
CA GLU A 18 -6.51 3.03 19.67
C GLU A 18 -7.04 3.37 18.28
N THR A 19 -6.17 3.60 17.30
CA THR A 19 -6.54 3.93 15.92
C THR A 19 -6.90 2.68 15.14
N LEU A 20 -6.09 1.62 15.27
CA LEU A 20 -6.30 0.33 14.61
C LEU A 20 -7.54 -0.42 15.12
N THR A 21 -7.92 -0.19 16.38
CA THR A 21 -9.11 -0.79 17.00
C THR A 21 -10.37 0.05 16.86
N ALA A 22 -10.25 1.27 16.33
CA ALA A 22 -11.39 2.16 16.12
C ALA A 22 -12.31 1.59 15.02
N ALA A 23 -13.62 1.69 15.22
CA ALA A 23 -14.55 1.45 14.12
C ALA A 23 -14.30 2.51 13.03
N PRO A 24 -14.14 2.12 11.75
CA PRO A 24 -13.99 3.06 10.67
C PRO A 24 -15.23 3.95 10.61
N ALA A 25 -15.03 5.26 10.59
CA ALA A 25 -16.12 6.19 10.37
C ALA A 25 -16.58 6.05 8.92
N ALA A 26 -17.88 5.84 8.69
CA ALA A 26 -18.45 5.91 7.35
C ALA A 26 -18.32 7.35 6.84
N LEU A 27 -17.39 7.56 5.90
CA LEU A 27 -17.14 8.85 5.28
C LEU A 27 -17.37 8.75 3.77
N GLN A 28 -17.75 9.86 3.15
CA GLN A 28 -17.83 9.92 1.71
C GLN A 28 -16.42 9.83 1.10
N PRO A 29 -16.26 9.18 -0.07
CA PRO A 29 -15.00 9.16 -0.80
C PRO A 29 -14.51 10.58 -1.11
N ASP A 30 -13.21 10.82 -0.95
CA ASP A 30 -12.59 12.12 -1.24
C ASP A 30 -12.01 12.11 -2.64
N MET A 31 -12.85 12.47 -3.61
CA MET A 31 -12.46 12.43 -5.02
C MET A 31 -11.34 13.41 -5.38
N LYS A 32 -11.17 14.48 -4.60
CA LYS A 32 -10.06 15.41 -4.82
C LYS A 32 -8.74 14.76 -4.41
N ALA A 33 -8.74 14.05 -3.28
CA ALA A 33 -7.58 13.25 -2.86
C ALA A 33 -7.31 12.12 -3.88
N TRP A 34 -8.34 11.44 -4.38
CA TRP A 34 -8.21 10.46 -5.47
C TRP A 34 -7.48 11.02 -6.69
N ASP A 35 -7.95 12.13 -7.25
CA ASP A 35 -7.33 12.73 -8.43
C ASP A 35 -5.86 13.14 -8.19
N GLY A 36 -5.56 13.64 -6.98
CA GLY A 36 -4.20 13.95 -6.55
C GLY A 36 -3.30 12.71 -6.47
N VAL A 37 -3.81 11.62 -5.89
CA VAL A 37 -3.10 10.34 -5.83
C VAL A 37 -2.84 9.79 -7.22
N VAL A 38 -3.86 9.72 -8.09
CA VAL A 38 -3.69 9.24 -9.47
C VAL A 38 -2.61 10.02 -10.20
N THR A 39 -2.59 11.35 -10.06
CA THR A 39 -1.57 12.20 -10.68
C THR A 39 -0.18 11.88 -10.12
N GLY A 40 -0.02 11.87 -8.80
CA GLY A 40 1.27 11.63 -8.17
C GLY A 40 1.82 10.22 -8.42
N ILE A 41 0.96 9.20 -8.49
CA ILE A 41 1.35 7.84 -8.81
C ILE A 41 1.76 7.72 -10.29
N ARG A 42 1.08 8.41 -11.21
CA ARG A 42 1.50 8.45 -12.62
C ARG A 42 2.85 9.11 -12.82
N ASP A 43 3.12 10.18 -12.09
CA ASP A 43 4.43 10.84 -12.14
C ASP A 43 5.55 9.93 -11.62
N LEU A 44 5.24 9.06 -10.64
CA LEU A 44 6.19 8.14 -10.03
C LEU A 44 6.42 6.86 -10.87
N LEU A 45 5.34 6.22 -11.32
CA LEU A 45 5.37 4.87 -11.92
C LEU A 45 5.16 4.87 -13.43
N GLY A 46 4.59 5.94 -13.99
CA GLY A 46 4.21 6.02 -15.40
C GLY A 46 2.72 5.73 -15.64
N GLU A 47 2.41 5.06 -16.74
CA GLU A 47 1.01 4.75 -17.09
C GLU A 47 0.39 3.75 -16.12
N VAL A 48 -0.85 4.00 -15.69
CA VAL A 48 -1.58 3.18 -14.74
C VAL A 48 -2.98 2.90 -15.24
N ASN A 49 -3.48 1.71 -14.91
CA ASN A 49 -4.85 1.30 -15.16
C ASN A 49 -5.74 1.83 -14.04
N ILE A 50 -6.93 2.29 -14.38
CA ILE A 50 -7.91 2.77 -13.39
C ILE A 50 -9.22 2.02 -13.61
N VAL A 51 -9.74 1.44 -12.54
CA VAL A 51 -11.05 0.79 -12.52
C VAL A 51 -11.92 1.57 -11.53
N ALA A 52 -13.04 2.11 -12.03
CA ALA A 52 -13.98 2.87 -11.22
C ALA A 52 -15.28 2.07 -11.03
N TYR A 53 -15.62 1.78 -9.78
CA TYR A 53 -16.87 1.11 -9.40
C TYR A 53 -17.42 1.75 -8.13
N PRO A 54 -18.06 2.94 -8.26
CA PRO A 54 -18.49 3.74 -7.11
C PRO A 54 -19.30 2.93 -6.09
N PRO A 55 -19.03 3.10 -4.78
CA PRO A 55 -18.19 4.14 -4.18
C PRO A 55 -16.71 3.75 -4.02
N ASN A 56 -16.17 2.87 -4.88
CA ASN A 56 -14.78 2.45 -4.83
C ASN A 56 -14.04 2.75 -6.15
N TRP A 57 -12.75 2.99 -6.02
CA TRP A 57 -11.83 3.23 -7.12
C TRP A 57 -10.54 2.47 -6.88
N GLU A 58 -10.01 1.93 -7.96
CA GLU A 58 -8.79 1.14 -7.96
C GLU A 58 -7.86 1.66 -9.04
N LEU A 59 -6.58 1.68 -8.72
CA LEU A 59 -5.49 2.01 -9.62
C LEU A 59 -4.47 0.90 -9.55
N ASP A 60 -4.08 0.38 -10.70
CA ASP A 60 -3.08 -0.68 -10.82
C ASP A 60 -1.94 -0.25 -11.73
N HIS A 61 -0.72 -0.58 -11.31
CA HIS A 61 0.47 -0.44 -12.14
C HIS A 61 1.03 -1.81 -12.51
N ASP A 62 0.77 -2.25 -13.75
CA ASP A 62 1.13 -3.60 -14.23
C ASP A 62 2.62 -3.91 -14.11
N GLY A 63 3.49 -2.91 -14.28
CA GLY A 63 4.95 -3.09 -14.26
C GLY A 63 5.51 -3.46 -12.89
N THR A 64 4.87 -3.02 -11.81
CA THR A 64 5.29 -3.33 -10.42
C THR A 64 4.30 -4.21 -9.67
N GLY A 65 3.08 -4.35 -10.18
CA GLY A 65 1.96 -4.97 -9.47
C GLY A 65 1.42 -4.13 -8.31
N ILE A 66 1.84 -2.88 -8.16
CA ILE A 66 1.32 -2.00 -7.09
C ILE A 66 -0.14 -1.65 -7.42
N SER A 67 -1.02 -1.89 -6.46
CA SER A 67 -2.42 -1.52 -6.51
C SER A 67 -2.74 -0.52 -5.40
N VAL A 68 -3.59 0.46 -5.69
CA VAL A 68 -4.13 1.44 -4.75
C VAL A 68 -5.65 1.37 -4.80
N ASN A 69 -6.27 1.10 -3.65
CA ASN A 69 -7.70 1.02 -3.49
C ASN A 69 -8.19 2.19 -2.64
N HIS A 70 -9.25 2.85 -3.09
CA HIS A 70 -9.95 3.91 -2.38
C HIS A 70 -11.43 3.57 -2.27
N TRP A 71 -11.99 3.69 -1.07
CA TRP A 71 -13.40 3.51 -0.78
C TRP A 71 -13.90 4.59 0.17
N GLU A 72 -15.14 4.45 0.65
CA GLU A 72 -15.76 5.30 1.67
C GLU A 72 -14.86 5.49 2.90
N GLY A 73 -14.12 6.60 2.92
CA GLY A 73 -13.30 7.00 4.05
C GLY A 73 -11.99 6.23 4.27
N GLY A 74 -11.53 5.43 3.30
CA GLY A 74 -10.36 4.59 3.49
C GLY A 74 -9.49 4.42 2.25
N TRP A 75 -8.27 3.98 2.49
CA TRP A 75 -7.29 3.64 1.48
C TRP A 75 -6.53 2.38 1.87
N GLU A 76 -6.16 1.58 0.88
CA GLU A 76 -5.26 0.45 1.00
C GLU A 76 -4.33 0.46 -0.21
N MET A 77 -3.12 -0.03 -0.01
CA MET A 77 -2.23 -0.37 -1.10
C MET A 77 -1.78 -1.81 -0.94
N SER A 78 -1.55 -2.47 -2.05
CA SER A 78 -1.00 -3.81 -2.05
C SER A 78 0.01 -3.98 -3.17
N VAL A 79 0.88 -4.96 -3.01
CA VAL A 79 1.74 -5.44 -4.08
C VAL A 79 1.93 -6.96 -3.96
N PRO A 80 1.84 -7.72 -5.04
CA PRO A 80 1.98 -9.16 -4.98
C PRO A 80 3.44 -9.58 -4.78
N TYR A 81 3.64 -10.74 -4.12
CA TYR A 81 4.96 -11.33 -3.89
C TYR A 81 5.55 -12.00 -5.15
N TRP A 82 5.79 -11.24 -6.21
CA TRP A 82 6.32 -11.74 -7.50
C TRP A 82 7.83 -11.62 -7.64
N THR A 83 8.46 -10.73 -6.88
CA THR A 83 9.88 -10.38 -7.00
C THR A 83 10.71 -10.91 -5.84
N HIS A 84 12.02 -11.00 -6.02
CA HIS A 84 12.97 -11.40 -4.98
C HIS A 84 14.21 -10.51 -4.97
N GLY A 85 14.90 -10.43 -3.82
CA GLY A 85 16.21 -9.78 -3.72
C GLY A 85 16.17 -8.30 -4.12
N GLU A 86 17.06 -7.88 -5.04
CA GLU A 86 17.11 -6.47 -5.46
C GLU A 86 15.82 -5.98 -6.14
N ALA A 87 15.14 -6.85 -6.89
CA ALA A 87 13.86 -6.50 -7.50
C ALA A 87 12.78 -6.29 -6.44
N ALA A 88 12.74 -7.12 -5.40
CA ALA A 88 11.85 -6.94 -4.25
C ALA A 88 12.18 -5.65 -3.49
N ARG A 89 13.47 -5.35 -3.28
CA ARG A 89 13.89 -4.08 -2.66
C ARG A 89 13.41 -2.88 -3.46
N GLN A 90 13.54 -2.90 -4.78
CA GLN A 90 13.07 -1.83 -5.64
C GLN A 90 11.55 -1.66 -5.56
N VAL A 91 10.79 -2.75 -5.66
CA VAL A 91 9.33 -2.73 -5.61
C VAL A 91 8.81 -2.25 -4.25
N VAL A 92 9.39 -2.73 -3.14
CA VAL A 92 9.05 -2.25 -1.78
C VAL A 92 9.40 -0.77 -1.61
N GLY A 93 10.53 -0.31 -2.16
CA GLY A 93 10.88 1.11 -2.19
C GLY A 93 9.82 1.95 -2.90
N LEU A 94 9.43 1.55 -4.11
CA LEU A 94 8.38 2.22 -4.88
C LEU A 94 7.02 2.18 -4.17
N LEU A 95 6.67 1.08 -3.51
CA LEU A 95 5.46 0.96 -2.70
C LEU A 95 5.41 2.02 -1.60
N TYR A 96 6.52 2.25 -0.90
CA TYR A 96 6.63 3.25 0.17
C TYR A 96 6.66 4.69 -0.35
N GLU A 97 7.24 4.94 -1.51
CA GLU A 97 7.17 6.24 -2.18
C GLU A 97 5.73 6.55 -2.62
N ALA A 98 5.05 5.56 -3.22
CA ALA A 98 3.64 5.65 -3.57
C ALA A 98 2.75 5.86 -2.32
N ALA A 99 3.04 5.17 -1.21
CA ALA A 99 2.34 5.40 0.05
C ALA A 99 2.52 6.84 0.56
N SER A 100 3.69 7.46 0.34
CA SER A 100 3.92 8.87 0.69
C SER A 100 3.06 9.83 -0.14
N VAL A 101 2.75 9.48 -1.39
CA VAL A 101 1.80 10.24 -2.23
C VAL A 101 0.40 10.15 -1.61
N VAL A 102 -0.04 8.95 -1.25
CA VAL A 102 -1.35 8.76 -0.59
C VAL A 102 -1.45 9.55 0.71
N GLU A 103 -0.44 9.48 1.59
CA GLU A 103 -0.43 10.25 2.85
C GLU A 103 -0.58 11.76 2.60
N ARG A 104 0.17 12.30 1.62
CA ARG A 104 0.18 13.73 1.31
C ARG A 104 -1.18 14.22 0.78
N GLU A 105 -1.78 13.50 -0.15
CA GLU A 105 -3.01 13.94 -0.84
C GLU A 105 -4.27 13.67 -0.01
N SER A 106 -4.28 12.59 0.79
CA SER A 106 -5.44 12.18 1.59
C SER A 106 -5.44 12.74 3.02
N GLY A 107 -4.26 13.08 3.54
CA GLY A 107 -4.04 13.41 4.95
C GLY A 107 -4.12 12.20 5.90
N PHE A 108 -4.09 10.97 5.39
CA PHE A 108 -4.01 9.75 6.21
C PHE A 108 -2.56 9.43 6.55
N GLU A 109 -2.36 8.62 7.60
CA GLU A 109 -1.07 8.06 7.96
C GLU A 109 -1.01 6.57 7.55
N CYS A 110 0.10 6.15 6.96
CA CYS A 110 0.32 4.78 6.51
C CYS A 110 0.80 3.88 7.67
N PHE A 111 0.21 2.70 7.79
CA PHE A 111 0.59 1.63 8.70
C PHE A 111 0.99 0.38 7.93
N ASP A 112 2.15 -0.15 8.28
CA ASP A 112 2.67 -1.41 7.75
C ASP A 112 2.39 -2.55 8.74
N PRO A 113 1.40 -3.42 8.48
CA PRO A 113 1.06 -4.53 9.36
C PRO A 113 2.11 -5.64 9.38
N GLN A 114 2.91 -5.78 8.32
CA GLN A 114 4.00 -6.76 8.25
C GLN A 114 5.13 -6.40 9.22
N LEU A 115 5.37 -5.11 9.42
CA LEU A 115 6.34 -4.61 10.40
C LEU A 115 5.71 -4.26 11.75
N GLY A 116 4.39 -4.13 11.82
CA GLY A 116 3.65 -3.68 13.00
C GLY A 116 3.95 -2.21 13.34
N LEU A 117 4.36 -1.41 12.36
CA LEU A 117 4.84 -0.05 12.56
C LEU A 117 4.19 0.93 11.58
N PRO A 118 3.93 2.17 11.99
CA PRO A 118 3.62 3.22 11.04
C PRO A 118 4.82 3.49 10.14
N LYS A 119 4.55 3.84 8.87
CA LYS A 119 5.58 4.17 7.88
C LYS A 119 6.58 5.20 8.39
N ALA A 120 6.13 6.22 9.11
CA ALA A 120 6.99 7.25 9.70
C ALA A 120 8.05 6.72 10.69
N GLN A 121 7.88 5.51 11.23
CA GLN A 121 8.82 4.85 12.14
C GLN A 121 9.63 3.74 11.47
N VAL A 122 9.40 3.46 10.18
CA VAL A 122 10.18 2.50 9.42
C VAL A 122 11.49 3.16 9.01
N ALA A 123 12.54 2.92 9.81
CA ALA A 123 13.86 3.54 9.62
C ALA A 123 14.67 2.90 8.47
N ASP A 124 14.40 1.64 8.14
CA ASP A 124 15.09 0.90 7.08
C ASP A 124 14.08 0.07 6.27
N LEU A 125 13.78 0.52 5.04
CA LEU A 125 12.94 -0.22 4.10
C LEU A 125 13.56 -1.57 3.72
N GLY A 126 14.89 -1.70 3.83
CA GLY A 126 15.60 -2.95 3.70
C GLY A 126 15.19 -4.00 4.73
N ALA A 127 14.58 -3.63 5.86
CA ALA A 127 14.03 -4.57 6.84
C ALA A 127 12.69 -5.19 6.41
N ALA A 128 11.93 -4.54 5.52
CA ALA A 128 10.73 -5.09 4.93
C ALA A 128 11.02 -6.17 3.86
N VAL A 129 12.17 -6.07 3.19
CA VAL A 129 12.58 -6.97 2.10
C VAL A 129 12.71 -8.43 2.56
N PRO A 130 13.35 -8.76 3.70
CA PRO A 130 13.38 -10.13 4.21
C PRO A 130 12.00 -10.72 4.49
N VAL A 131 11.05 -9.90 4.99
CA VAL A 131 9.67 -10.35 5.20
C VAL A 131 9.01 -10.64 3.85
N PHE A 132 9.22 -9.76 2.88
CA PHE A 132 8.73 -9.93 1.52
C PHE A 132 9.29 -11.19 0.86
N ASP A 133 10.60 -11.35 0.86
CA ASP A 133 11.32 -12.50 0.28
C ASP A 133 10.91 -13.81 0.97
N ALA A 134 10.73 -13.82 2.30
CA ALA A 134 10.31 -15.02 3.03
C ALA A 134 8.92 -15.50 2.61
N VAL A 135 7.99 -14.58 2.40
CA VAL A 135 6.65 -14.91 1.91
C VAL A 135 6.72 -15.33 0.45
N ALA A 136 7.43 -14.58 -0.40
CA ALA A 136 7.62 -14.93 -1.81
C ALA A 136 8.21 -16.35 -1.97
N ASP A 137 9.20 -16.73 -1.16
CA ASP A 137 9.84 -18.05 -1.16
C ASP A 137 8.88 -19.19 -0.80
N GLN A 138 7.98 -18.96 0.15
CA GLN A 138 7.00 -19.94 0.59
C GLN A 138 5.99 -20.28 -0.52
N PHE A 139 5.73 -19.32 -1.43
CA PHE A 139 4.77 -19.47 -2.51
C PHE A 139 5.41 -19.78 -3.87
N GLY A 140 6.63 -19.30 -4.13
CA GLY A 140 7.44 -19.70 -5.29
C GLY A 140 7.78 -21.19 -5.28
N ARG A 141 7.94 -21.80 -4.10
CA ARG A 141 8.12 -23.26 -3.94
C ARG A 141 6.83 -24.08 -4.13
N ARG A 142 5.64 -23.47 -4.05
CA ARG A 142 4.36 -24.15 -4.34
C ARG A 142 4.00 -24.18 -5.82
N GLY A 143 4.63 -23.35 -6.65
CA GLY A 143 4.44 -23.35 -8.10
C GLY A 143 5.23 -24.43 -8.87
N THR A 144 6.22 -25.07 -8.23
CA THR A 144 7.08 -26.09 -8.87
C THR A 144 6.81 -27.52 -8.43
N ALA A 145 5.91 -27.73 -7.47
CA ALA A 145 5.44 -29.05 -7.07
C ALA A 145 4.19 -29.45 -7.88
N ASN A 146 4.30 -29.46 -9.21
CA ASN A 146 3.46 -30.18 -10.17
C ASN A 146 3.99 -29.89 -11.58
N ALA A 147 5.13 -30.49 -11.91
CA ALA A 147 5.59 -30.70 -13.28
C ALA A 147 6.22 -32.10 -13.37
#